data_AF-A0A7V4KF97-F1
#
_entry.id   AF-A0A7V4KF97-F1
#
_cell.length_a   1.000
_cell.length_b   1.000
_cell.length_c   1.000
_cell.angle_alpha   90.00
_cell.angle_beta   90.00
_cell.angle_gamma   90.00
#
_symmetry.space_group_name_H-M   'P 1'
#
loop_
_entity.id
_entity.type
_entity.pdbx_description
1 polymer ?
#
loop_
_entity_poly.entity_id
_entity_poly.type
_entity_poly.pdbx_seq_one_letter_code
_entity_poly.pdbx_strand_id
1 'polypeptide(L)'
;MSVKNLKDAFKKLESTKVFFKILSCEQKGISLVCEASLIVETPGVKNEIEIVQLRVFTQDGKYIGSWNSDKIRNQNFSFLISNAELFGKIQSGSIKVSGFAKVRIDIGRYGLKMNLPIEEEVKISERR
;
A
#
# COMPACT_ATOMS: atom_id res chain seq x y z
N MET A 1 -16.99 27.98 -8.83
CA MET A 1 -16.30 27.55 -7.59
C MET A 1 -15.52 28.75 -7.09
N SER A 2 -15.78 29.25 -5.88
CA SER A 2 -15.08 30.42 -5.33
C SER A 2 -13.69 30.02 -4.80
N VAL A 3 -12.77 30.98 -4.75
CA VAL A 3 -11.41 30.78 -4.18
C VAL A 3 -11.48 30.28 -2.73
N LYS A 4 -12.50 30.71 -1.97
CA LYS A 4 -12.74 30.27 -0.59
C LYS A 4 -13.00 28.76 -0.51
N ASN A 5 -13.87 28.23 -1.38
CA ASN A 5 -14.18 26.80 -1.42
C ASN A 5 -12.96 25.95 -1.83
N LEU A 6 -12.08 26.50 -2.67
CA LEU A 6 -10.84 25.83 -3.06
C LEU A 6 -9.87 25.74 -1.89
N LYS A 7 -9.68 26.85 -1.15
CA LYS A 7 -8.83 26.91 0.04
C LYS A 7 -9.29 25.94 1.13
N ASP A 8 -10.61 25.84 1.35
CA ASP A 8 -11.18 24.90 2.31
C ASP A 8 -11.01 23.44 1.87
N ALA A 9 -11.08 23.15 0.57
CA ALA A 9 -10.78 21.82 0.03
C ALA A 9 -9.30 21.46 0.26
N PHE A 10 -8.36 22.36 -0.05
CA PHE A 10 -6.93 22.11 0.18
C PHE A 10 -6.59 21.86 1.65
N LYS A 11 -7.17 22.63 2.59
CA LYS A 11 -6.99 22.38 4.02
C LYS A 11 -7.44 20.99 4.45
N LYS A 12 -8.55 20.48 3.89
CA LYS A 12 -9.03 19.13 4.19
C LYS A 12 -8.09 18.04 3.65
N LEU A 13 -7.35 18.35 2.59
CA LEU A 13 -6.41 17.41 1.97
C LEU A 13 -5.11 17.24 2.74
N GLU A 14 -4.75 18.17 3.63
CA GLU A 14 -3.62 17.99 4.55
C GLU A 14 -3.80 16.74 5.43
N SER A 15 -5.05 16.36 5.71
CA SER A 15 -5.39 15.15 6.45
C SER A 15 -5.49 13.89 5.58
N THR A 16 -5.17 13.97 4.28
CA THR A 16 -5.21 12.82 3.39
C THR A 16 -4.14 11.81 3.76
N LYS A 17 -4.53 10.55 3.93
CA LYS A 17 -3.59 9.48 4.28
C LYS A 17 -4.04 8.13 3.74
N VAL A 18 -3.08 7.22 3.69
CA VAL A 18 -3.31 5.80 3.41
C VAL A 18 -3.23 5.04 4.72
N PHE A 19 -4.23 4.23 5.00
CA PHE A 19 -4.17 3.18 5.98
C PHE A 19 -3.89 1.88 5.23
N PHE A 20 -2.67 1.41 5.36
CA PHE A 20 -2.26 0.12 4.84
C PHE A 20 -2.01 -0.82 6.02
N LYS A 21 -2.51 -2.04 5.92
CA LYS A 21 -2.29 -3.07 6.94
C LYS A 21 -2.11 -4.42 6.25
N ILE A 22 -1.11 -5.17 6.67
CA ILE A 22 -0.98 -6.58 6.28
C ILE A 22 -1.72 -7.42 7.32
N LEU A 23 -2.73 -8.15 6.88
CA LEU A 23 -3.59 -8.97 7.71
C LEU A 23 -2.94 -10.31 8.03
N SER A 24 -2.30 -10.91 7.03
CA SER A 24 -1.52 -12.14 7.17
C SER A 24 -0.48 -12.20 6.07
N CYS A 25 0.61 -12.93 6.31
CA CYS A 25 1.55 -13.28 5.25
C CYS A 25 2.15 -14.67 5.48
N GLU A 26 2.14 -15.48 4.43
CA GLU A 26 2.57 -16.88 4.45
C GLU A 26 3.58 -17.14 3.33
N GLN A 27 4.61 -17.92 3.63
CA GLN A 27 5.51 -18.46 2.61
C GLN A 27 4.93 -19.78 2.08
N LYS A 28 4.68 -19.85 0.77
CA LYS A 28 4.17 -21.01 0.03
C LYS A 28 5.19 -21.43 -1.03
N GLY A 29 6.09 -22.34 -0.64
CA GLY A 29 7.27 -22.69 -1.44
C GLY A 29 8.09 -21.44 -1.74
N ILE A 30 8.45 -21.25 -3.02
CA ILE A 30 9.20 -20.09 -3.50
C ILE A 30 8.43 -18.76 -3.47
N SER A 31 7.15 -18.75 -3.09
CA SER A 31 6.32 -17.55 -3.13
C SER A 31 5.96 -17.05 -1.73
N LEU A 32 5.89 -15.73 -1.57
CA LEU A 32 5.36 -15.08 -0.39
C LEU A 32 3.98 -14.51 -0.75
N VAL A 33 2.95 -14.93 -0.02
CA VAL A 33 1.55 -14.52 -0.25
C VAL A 33 1.07 -13.76 0.97
N CYS A 34 0.74 -12.49 0.77
CA CYS A 34 0.22 -11.65 1.85
C CYS A 34 -1.19 -11.16 1.52
N GLU A 35 -2.07 -11.21 2.53
CA GLU A 35 -3.37 -10.55 2.50
C GLU A 35 -3.24 -9.17 3.16
N ALA A 36 -3.68 -8.12 2.48
CA ALA A 36 -3.58 -6.75 2.95
C ALA A 36 -4.90 -6.00 2.80
N SER A 37 -5.02 -4.91 3.55
CA SER A 37 -6.10 -3.93 3.45
C SER A 37 -5.49 -2.57 3.14
N LEU A 38 -6.09 -1.84 2.20
CA LEU A 38 -5.71 -0.48 1.87
C LEU A 38 -6.94 0.40 1.85
N ILE A 39 -6.90 1.48 2.62
CA ILE A 39 -7.95 2.49 2.69
C ILE A 39 -7.31 3.86 2.53
N VAL A 40 -7.74 4.61 1.52
CA VAL A 40 -7.40 6.02 1.36
C VAL A 40 -8.49 6.88 1.99
N GLU A 41 -8.11 7.67 3.00
CA GLU A 41 -9.00 8.64 3.62
C GLU A 41 -8.76 10.03 3.01
N THR A 42 -9.76 10.58 2.32
CA THR A 42 -9.77 11.96 1.81
C THR A 42 -11.01 12.72 2.34
N PRO A 43 -10.86 13.58 3.36
CA PRO A 43 -12.02 14.20 4.00
C PRO A 43 -12.83 15.10 3.06
N GLY A 44 -14.07 14.68 2.76
CA GLY A 44 -15.03 15.50 2.04
C GLY A 44 -14.75 15.68 0.54
N VAL A 45 -13.89 14.84 -0.04
CA VAL A 45 -13.56 14.86 -1.47
C VAL A 45 -13.47 13.43 -2.00
N LYS A 46 -13.93 13.21 -3.23
CA LYS A 46 -13.84 11.90 -3.88
C LYS A 46 -12.39 11.60 -4.27
N ASN A 47 -12.03 10.34 -4.17
CA ASN A 47 -10.71 9.84 -4.55
C ASN A 47 -10.81 8.60 -5.43
N GLU A 48 -9.75 8.37 -6.20
CA GLU A 48 -9.51 7.17 -6.98
C GLU A 48 -8.05 6.76 -6.78
N ILE A 49 -7.81 5.49 -6.45
CA ILE A 49 -6.47 4.91 -6.43
C ILE A 49 -6.09 4.56 -7.88
N GLU A 50 -5.06 5.19 -8.41
CA GLU A 50 -4.58 4.92 -9.78
C GLU A 50 -3.60 3.74 -9.82
N ILE A 51 -2.70 3.66 -8.83
CA ILE A 51 -1.71 2.59 -8.74
C ILE A 51 -1.24 2.42 -7.31
N VAL A 52 -1.00 1.19 -6.91
CA VAL A 52 -0.28 0.83 -5.69
C VAL A 52 1.02 0.17 -6.11
N GLN A 53 2.14 0.60 -5.54
CA GLN A 53 3.44 -0.04 -5.71
C GLN A 53 4.00 -0.37 -4.34
N LEU A 54 4.31 -1.64 -4.13
CA LEU A 54 4.88 -2.21 -2.91
C LEU A 54 6.24 -2.82 -3.21
N ARG A 55 7.16 -2.69 -2.27
CA ARG A 55 8.47 -3.33 -2.24
C ARG A 55 8.58 -4.06 -0.92
N VAL A 56 9.03 -5.31 -0.97
CA VAL A 56 9.13 -6.19 0.18
C VAL A 56 10.60 -6.41 0.47
N PHE A 57 10.95 -6.27 1.73
CA PHE A 57 12.29 -6.43 2.25
C PHE A 57 12.27 -7.41 3.43
N THR A 58 13.38 -8.11 3.62
CA THR A 58 13.65 -8.80 4.88
C THR A 58 13.86 -7.77 6.00
N GLN A 59 13.81 -8.23 7.26
CA GLN A 59 14.05 -7.37 8.43
C GLN A 59 15.42 -6.65 8.39
N ASP A 60 16.45 -7.30 7.85
CA ASP A 60 17.82 -6.76 7.65
C ASP A 60 17.93 -5.84 6.41
N GLY A 61 16.82 -5.58 5.72
CA GLY A 61 16.76 -4.61 4.62
C GLY A 61 17.12 -5.16 3.25
N LYS A 62 17.28 -6.48 3.09
CA LYS A 62 17.49 -7.07 1.76
C LYS A 62 16.20 -7.07 0.97
N TYR A 63 16.26 -6.60 -0.26
CA TYR A 63 15.12 -6.59 -1.17
C TYR A 63 14.73 -8.00 -1.59
N ILE A 64 13.47 -8.37 -1.38
CA ILE A 64 12.89 -9.66 -1.78
C ILE A 64 12.22 -9.54 -3.15
N GLY A 65 11.42 -8.50 -3.33
CA GLY A 65 10.64 -8.32 -4.55
C GLY A 65 9.70 -7.11 -4.48
N SER A 66 9.00 -6.87 -5.58
CA SER A 66 8.04 -5.78 -5.69
C SER A 66 6.74 -6.27 -6.28
N TRP A 67 5.66 -5.63 -5.90
CA TRP A 67 4.34 -5.87 -6.44
C TRP A 67 3.69 -4.54 -6.80
N ASN A 68 2.94 -4.50 -7.89
CA ASN A 68 2.21 -3.32 -8.29
C ASN A 68 0.86 -3.69 -8.90
N SER A 69 -0.13 -2.83 -8.71
CA SER A 69 -1.45 -2.99 -9.31
C SER A 69 -2.15 -1.66 -9.48
N ASP A 70 -2.86 -1.53 -10.60
CA ASP A 70 -3.76 -0.44 -10.97
C ASP A 70 -5.25 -0.77 -10.71
N LYS A 71 -5.53 -1.96 -10.14
CA LYS A 71 -6.91 -2.46 -9.93
C LYS A 71 -7.37 -2.38 -8.48
N ILE A 72 -6.52 -1.89 -7.57
CA ILE A 72 -6.84 -1.81 -6.15
C ILE A 72 -7.80 -0.66 -5.89
N ARG A 73 -8.88 -0.98 -5.19
CA ARG A 73 -9.82 -0.03 -4.62
C ARG A 73 -9.65 -0.02 -3.10
N ASN A 74 -10.43 0.80 -2.39
CA ASN A 74 -10.48 0.78 -0.92
C ASN A 74 -11.07 -0.55 -0.42
N GLN A 75 -10.24 -1.59 -0.32
CA GLN A 75 -10.64 -2.96 -0.02
C GLN A 75 -9.46 -3.82 0.44
N ASN A 76 -9.78 -5.06 0.80
CA ASN A 76 -8.79 -6.10 1.01
C ASN A 76 -8.31 -6.66 -0.35
N PHE A 77 -7.04 -7.06 -0.41
CA PHE A 77 -6.46 -7.70 -1.58
C PHE A 77 -5.30 -8.63 -1.18
N SER A 78 -5.03 -9.58 -2.07
CA SER A 78 -3.88 -10.47 -1.96
C SER A 78 -2.78 -10.01 -2.90
N PHE A 79 -1.54 -10.03 -2.44
CA PHE A 79 -0.37 -9.83 -3.30
C PHE A 79 0.64 -10.96 -3.13
N LEU A 80 1.33 -11.28 -4.22
CA LEU A 80 2.27 -12.38 -4.31
C LEU A 80 3.64 -11.86 -4.76
N ILE A 81 4.69 -12.26 -4.04
CA ILE A 81 6.08 -12.06 -4.43
C ILE A 81 6.69 -13.42 -4.73
N SER A 82 7.07 -13.64 -5.98
CA SER A 82 7.77 -14.86 -6.41
C SER A 82 9.25 -14.81 -6.02
N ASN A 83 9.87 -15.99 -5.93
CA ASN A 83 11.29 -16.19 -5.61
C ASN A 83 11.73 -15.75 -4.19
N ALA A 84 10.81 -15.74 -3.24
CA ALA A 84 11.10 -15.45 -1.83
C ALA A 84 12.11 -16.44 -1.20
N GLU A 85 12.14 -17.70 -1.64
CA GLU A 85 13.11 -18.71 -1.17
C GLU A 85 14.57 -18.42 -1.54
N LEU A 86 14.83 -17.58 -2.55
CA LEU A 86 16.20 -17.19 -2.90
C LEU A 86 16.89 -16.40 -1.78
N PHE A 87 16.11 -15.85 -0.84
CA PHE A 87 16.60 -15.12 0.32
C PHE A 87 16.71 -16.01 1.57
N GLY A 88 16.72 -17.34 1.37
CA GLY A 88 16.65 -18.37 2.39
C GLY A 88 15.20 -18.76 2.71
N LYS A 89 15.01 -19.85 3.47
CA LYS A 89 13.74 -19.99 4.21
C LYS A 89 13.66 -18.74 5.09
N ILE A 90 12.61 -17.94 4.96
CA ILE A 90 12.37 -16.80 5.85
C ILE A 90 11.91 -17.39 7.19
N GLN A 91 12.79 -18.18 7.83
CA GLN A 91 12.52 -18.95 9.03
C GLN A 91 12.22 -17.93 10.12
N SER A 92 10.95 -17.89 10.53
CA SER A 92 10.52 -17.17 11.72
C SER A 92 10.75 -15.64 11.70
N GLY A 93 10.84 -15.02 10.52
CA GLY A 93 11.17 -13.59 10.37
C GLY A 93 9.97 -12.66 10.21
N SER A 94 10.17 -11.37 10.49
CA SER A 94 9.31 -10.30 9.96
C SER A 94 9.81 -9.83 8.60
N ILE A 95 8.89 -9.32 7.79
CA ILE A 95 9.18 -8.59 6.54
C ILE A 95 8.73 -7.16 6.69
N LYS A 96 9.43 -6.28 5.98
CA LYS A 96 9.07 -4.87 5.83
C LYS A 96 8.52 -4.66 4.45
N VAL A 97 7.36 -4.00 4.37
CA VAL A 97 6.74 -3.59 3.12
C VAL A 97 6.76 -2.07 3.06
N SER A 98 7.32 -1.51 2.00
CA SER A 98 7.32 -0.07 1.75
C SER A 98 6.90 0.25 0.33
N GLY A 99 6.35 1.43 0.11
CA GLY A 99 5.78 1.77 -1.18
C GLY A 99 4.98 3.05 -1.20
N PHE A 100 4.09 3.15 -2.17
CA PHE A 100 3.13 4.25 -2.24
C PHE A 100 1.84 3.82 -2.94
N ALA A 101 0.75 4.50 -2.60
CA ALA A 101 -0.47 4.55 -3.39
C ALA A 101 -0.54 5.90 -4.10
N LYS A 102 -0.62 5.88 -5.42
CA LYS A 102 -0.93 7.07 -6.21
C LYS A 102 -2.42 7.27 -6.22
N VAL A 103 -2.86 8.41 -5.73
CA VAL A 103 -4.27 8.76 -5.59
C VAL A 103 -4.56 10.00 -6.40
N ARG A 104 -5.64 9.94 -7.19
CA ARG A 104 -6.26 11.08 -7.82
C ARG A 104 -7.40 11.56 -6.93
N ILE A 105 -7.41 12.86 -6.64
CA ILE A 105 -8.44 13.50 -5.82
C ILE A 105 -9.12 14.58 -6.66
N ASP A 106 -10.44 14.53 -6.72
CA ASP A 106 -11.21 15.44 -7.56
C ASP A 106 -11.48 16.76 -6.82
N ILE A 107 -10.72 17.81 -7.15
CA ILE A 107 -10.84 19.14 -6.55
C ILE A 107 -11.37 20.12 -7.62
N GLY A 108 -12.69 20.23 -7.70
CA GLY A 108 -13.34 21.10 -8.67
C GLY A 108 -13.18 20.64 -10.11
N ARG A 109 -12.70 21.51 -11.00
CA ARG A 109 -12.46 21.14 -12.42
C ARG A 109 -11.11 20.43 -12.63
N TYR A 110 -10.26 20.38 -11.60
CA TYR A 110 -8.93 19.82 -11.68
C TYR A 110 -8.82 18.61 -10.77
N GLY A 111 -8.09 17.58 -11.22
CA GLY A 111 -7.69 16.46 -10.38
C GLY A 111 -6.31 16.71 -9.80
N LEU A 112 -6.16 16.62 -8.48
CA LEU A 112 -4.85 16.58 -7.84
C LEU A 112 -4.37 15.13 -7.79
N LYS A 113 -3.15 14.87 -8.22
CA LYS A 113 -2.52 13.56 -8.09
C LYS A 113 -1.42 13.63 -7.04
N MET A 114 -1.40 12.65 -6.15
CA MET A 114 -0.38 12.58 -5.11
C MET A 114 0.02 11.14 -4.83
N ASN A 115 1.27 10.94 -4.43
CA ASN A 115 1.78 9.65 -3.97
C ASN A 115 1.75 9.67 -2.44
N LEU A 116 0.91 8.82 -1.86
CA LEU A 116 0.80 8.66 -0.43
C LEU A 116 1.67 7.46 0.00
N PRO A 117 2.58 7.64 0.98
CA PRO A 117 3.51 6.59 1.38
C PRO A 117 2.79 5.43 2.06
N ILE A 118 3.37 4.24 1.90
CA ILE A 118 2.97 3.00 2.57
C ILE A 118 4.21 2.43 3.25
N GLU A 119 4.08 2.12 4.54
CA GLU A 119 5.10 1.41 5.32
C GLU A 119 4.38 0.48 6.31
N GLU A 120 4.79 -0.78 6.37
CA GLU A 120 4.25 -1.76 7.33
C GLU A 120 5.28 -2.87 7.60
N GLU A 121 5.28 -3.42 8.81
CA GLU A 121 6.07 -4.59 9.16
C GLU A 121 5.16 -5.72 9.66
N VAL A 122 5.36 -6.94 9.15
CA VAL A 122 4.51 -8.09 9.50
C VAL A 122 5.34 -9.35 9.70
N LYS A 123 4.93 -10.20 10.65
CA LYS A 123 5.52 -11.52 10.86
C LYS A 123 4.97 -12.52 9.86
N ILE A 124 5.84 -13.36 9.31
CA ILE A 124 5.41 -14.46 8.45
C ILE A 124 4.94 -15.61 9.31
N SER A 125 3.74 -16.13 9.03
CA SER A 125 3.26 -17.37 9.63
C SER A 125 3.71 -18.58 8.80
N GLU A 126 4.34 -19.55 9.46
CA GLU A 126 4.58 -20.87 8.88
C GLU A 126 3.32 -21.73 9.09
N ARG A 127 2.74 -22.29 8.02
CA ARG A 127 1.80 -23.40 8.17
C ARG A 127 2.62 -24.63 8.58
N ARG A 128 2.37 -25.13 9.79
CA ARG A 128 2.76 -26.49 10.21
C ARG A 128 1.93 -27.53 9.48
#